data_AF-A0A972G081-F1
#
_entry.id   AF-A0A972G081-F1
#
_cell.length_a   1.000
_cell.length_b   1.000
_cell.length_c   1.000
_cell.angle_alpha   90.00
_cell.angle_beta   90.00
_cell.angle_gamma   90.00
#
_symmetry.space_group_name_H-M   'P 1'
#
loop_
_entity.id
_entity.type
_entity.pdbx_description
1 polymer ?
#
loop_
_entity_poly.entity_id
_entity_poly.type
_entity_poly.pdbx_seq_one_letter_code
_entity_poly.pdbx_strand_id
1 'polypeptide(L)'
;MKIIIIFLLVVIGVYLYRRTQRLAREEQQRNIKPEARKTAAEPVESLARPESGEAQPEVEQAAPQTSTTAAVAEISAEPAPEPETETETEVAAAAAPEPAAAVEAAPEPMPEPEPAPDAEPAPEVKAEPAAAAGVDLSWANPQLTQAMSDYEAATSVQLKHQALLGVLGECYKQRKQADYLNFGANLATDYVQVFTELQKQMPGVEQKGQGFMQLATLLNDSGRFDTAIELCQQALQHGLSDGTVTGFEGRIARIEKAKLKAAQ
;
A
#
# COMPACT_ATOMS: atom_id res chain seq x y z
N MET A 1 -36.68 -22.91 -22.91
CA MET A 1 -36.64 -21.42 -22.86
C MET A 1 -35.55 -20.89 -21.93
N LYS A 2 -35.46 -21.29 -20.65
CA LYS A 2 -34.43 -20.80 -19.70
C LYS A 2 -32.98 -21.02 -20.16
N ILE A 3 -32.68 -22.18 -20.75
CA ILE A 3 -31.34 -22.51 -21.26
C ILE A 3 -30.92 -21.59 -22.41
N ILE A 4 -31.86 -21.22 -23.30
CA ILE A 4 -31.60 -20.32 -24.43
C ILE A 4 -31.26 -18.91 -23.91
N ILE A 5 -31.93 -18.45 -22.85
CA ILE A 5 -31.65 -17.14 -22.23
C ILE A 5 -30.25 -17.13 -21.62
N ILE A 6 -29.83 -18.19 -20.94
CA ILE A 6 -28.49 -18.29 -20.34
C ILE A 6 -27.42 -18.25 -21.43
N PHE A 7 -27.58 -19.02 -22.52
CA PHE A 7 -26.66 -18.97 -23.64
C PHE A 7 -26.57 -17.57 -24.27
N LEU A 8 -27.70 -16.88 -24.40
CA LEU A 8 -27.74 -15.53 -24.97
C LEU A 8 -27.00 -14.52 -24.07
N LEU A 9 -27.14 -14.63 -22.74
CA LEU A 9 -26.40 -13.80 -21.79
C LEU A 9 -24.88 -14.05 -21.84
N VAL A 10 -24.46 -15.32 -21.97
CA VAL A 10 -23.03 -15.65 -22.10
C VAL A 10 -22.44 -15.06 -23.39
N VAL A 11 -23.16 -15.17 -24.52
CA VAL A 11 -22.71 -14.59 -25.80
C VAL A 11 -22.62 -13.07 -25.73
N ILE A 12 -23.58 -12.40 -25.10
CA ILE A 12 -23.52 -10.94 -24.87
C ILE A 12 -22.35 -10.58 -23.98
N GLY A 13 -22.12 -11.31 -22.88
CA GLY A 13 -21.00 -11.08 -21.98
C GLY A 13 -19.64 -11.19 -22.69
N VAL A 14 -19.44 -12.25 -23.47
CA VAL A 14 -18.23 -12.45 -24.27
C VAL A 14 -18.06 -11.36 -25.35
N TYR A 15 -19.15 -10.95 -25.99
CA TYR A 15 -19.12 -9.87 -26.98
C TYR A 15 -18.72 -8.52 -26.36
N LEU A 16 -19.30 -8.16 -25.21
CA LEU A 16 -18.97 -6.93 -24.49
C LEU A 16 -17.52 -6.95 -24.01
N TYR A 17 -17.04 -8.07 -23.47
CA TYR A 17 -15.64 -8.24 -23.06
C TYR A 17 -14.65 -8.08 -24.22
N ARG A 18 -14.94 -8.68 -25.38
CA ARG A 18 -14.09 -8.50 -26.57
C ARG A 18 -14.12 -7.06 -27.11
N ARG A 19 -15.26 -6.38 -26.98
CA ARG A 19 -15.41 -4.98 -27.41
C ARG A 19 -14.60 -4.04 -26.52
N THR A 20 -14.62 -4.22 -25.20
CA THR A 20 -13.83 -3.40 -24.27
C THR A 20 -12.34 -3.66 -24.42
N GLN A 21 -11.91 -4.92 -24.63
CA GLN A 21 -10.51 -5.23 -24.92
C GLN A 21 -10.00 -4.57 -26.21
N ARG A 22 -10.83 -4.45 -27.27
CA ARG A 22 -10.43 -3.75 -28.49
C ARG A 22 -10.19 -2.26 -28.24
N LEU A 23 -11.07 -1.61 -27.49
CA LEU A 23 -10.92 -0.19 -27.16
C LEU A 23 -9.66 0.07 -26.31
N ALA A 24 -9.39 -0.78 -25.31
CA ALA A 24 -8.17 -0.67 -24.51
C ALA A 24 -6.90 -0.82 -25.34
N ARG A 25 -6.88 -1.72 -26.34
CA ARG A 25 -5.75 -1.88 -27.26
C ARG A 25 -5.58 -0.68 -28.21
N GLU A 26 -6.68 -0.12 -28.70
CA GLU A 26 -6.66 1.08 -29.54
C GLU A 26 -6.14 2.32 -28.79
N GLU A 27 -6.48 2.47 -27.51
CA GLU A 27 -5.93 3.53 -26.65
C GLU A 27 -4.44 3.34 -26.38
N GLN A 28 -3.99 2.11 -26.10
CA GLN A 28 -2.57 1.82 -25.93
C GLN A 28 -1.77 2.11 -27.22
N GLN A 29 -2.30 1.73 -28.39
CA GLN A 29 -1.62 2.02 -29.66
C GLN A 29 -1.60 3.51 -30.00
N ARG A 30 -2.62 4.28 -29.61
CA ARG A 30 -2.61 5.74 -29.74
C ARG A 30 -1.59 6.39 -28.81
N ASN A 31 -1.40 5.86 -27.61
CA ASN A 31 -0.45 6.43 -26.65
C ASN A 31 1.02 6.08 -26.96
N ILE A 32 1.28 4.96 -27.65
CA ILE A 32 2.64 4.50 -28.04
C ILE A 32 3.16 5.22 -29.29
N LYS A 33 2.31 5.94 -30.05
CA LYS A 33 2.74 6.69 -31.24
C LYS A 33 2.69 8.22 -31.04
N PRO A 34 3.53 8.82 -30.17
CA PRO A 34 3.85 10.23 -30.27
C PRO A 34 4.97 10.44 -31.31
N GLU A 35 4.83 11.49 -32.11
CA GLU A 35 5.89 12.13 -32.92
C GLU A 35 6.31 11.46 -34.24
N ALA A 36 5.54 11.75 -35.30
CA ALA A 36 6.11 11.89 -36.65
C ALA A 36 5.47 13.09 -37.36
N ARG A 37 5.49 14.27 -36.74
CA ARG A 37 5.28 15.54 -37.45
C ARG A 37 5.71 16.75 -36.62
N LYS A 38 7.00 17.07 -36.60
CA LYS A 38 7.55 18.45 -36.58
C LYS A 38 9.08 18.44 -36.50
N THR A 39 9.74 18.42 -37.66
CA THR A 39 11.07 19.00 -37.84
C THR A 39 11.22 19.35 -39.32
N ALA A 40 10.89 20.60 -39.67
CA ALA A 40 11.34 21.27 -40.90
C ALA A 40 11.07 22.78 -40.76
N ALA A 41 12.15 23.54 -40.56
CA ALA A 41 12.35 25.00 -40.72
C ALA A 41 13.30 25.46 -39.58
N GLU A 42 14.62 25.34 -39.74
CA GLU A 42 15.56 26.30 -40.39
C GLU A 42 16.14 27.36 -39.42
N PRO A 43 17.38 27.83 -39.67
CA PRO A 43 18.34 28.20 -38.64
C PRO A 43 18.40 29.70 -38.33
N VAL A 44 18.97 29.99 -37.16
CA VAL A 44 19.17 31.32 -36.58
C VAL A 44 20.48 31.92 -37.10
N GLU A 45 20.42 33.10 -37.72
CA GLU A 45 21.58 33.99 -37.91
C GLU A 45 21.20 35.45 -37.63
N SER A 46 22.07 36.12 -36.88
CA SER A 46 22.38 37.55 -36.96
C SER A 46 21.77 38.55 -35.95
N LEU A 47 22.67 39.02 -35.08
CA LEU A 47 22.97 40.41 -34.71
C LEU A 47 22.04 41.25 -33.79
N ALA A 48 22.67 41.68 -32.69
CA ALA A 48 22.71 43.03 -32.11
C ALA A 48 21.55 43.56 -31.23
N ARG A 49 21.90 43.65 -29.94
CA ARG A 49 21.62 44.67 -28.88
C ARG A 49 21.50 46.15 -29.42
N PRO A 50 20.95 47.19 -28.72
CA PRO A 50 20.51 47.32 -27.30
C PRO A 50 19.12 47.96 -26.99
N GLU A 51 18.75 47.78 -25.71
CA GLU A 51 18.07 48.67 -24.74
C GLU A 51 17.52 50.03 -25.17
N SER A 52 16.23 50.24 -24.87
CA SER A 52 15.56 51.41 -24.25
C SER A 52 14.05 51.15 -24.43
N GLY A 53 13.09 51.36 -23.54
CA GLY A 53 12.90 52.20 -22.37
C GLY A 53 11.36 52.39 -22.24
N GLU A 54 10.88 52.69 -21.03
CA GLU A 54 9.55 53.25 -20.71
C GLU A 54 8.26 52.39 -20.76
N ALA A 55 7.80 52.07 -19.55
CA ALA A 55 6.57 52.54 -18.91
C ALA A 55 5.20 52.41 -19.60
N GLN A 56 4.39 51.49 -19.03
CA GLN A 56 2.97 51.62 -18.59
C GLN A 56 1.88 52.05 -19.60
N PRO A 57 0.57 51.97 -19.25
CA PRO A 57 -0.18 50.95 -18.51
C PRO A 57 -1.43 50.51 -19.33
N GLU A 58 -2.39 49.85 -18.66
CA GLU A 58 -3.81 50.20 -18.76
C GLU A 58 -4.78 49.33 -19.62
N VAL A 59 -5.83 48.90 -18.89
CA VAL A 59 -7.20 48.48 -19.20
C VAL A 59 -7.60 47.15 -19.89
N GLU A 60 -8.51 46.47 -19.19
CA GLU A 60 -9.93 46.25 -19.57
C GLU A 60 -10.39 44.79 -19.79
N GLN A 61 -11.18 44.36 -18.79
CA GLN A 61 -12.46 43.65 -18.88
C GLN A 61 -12.60 42.19 -19.30
N ALA A 62 -13.61 41.65 -18.62
CA ALA A 62 -14.65 40.74 -19.06
C ALA A 62 -14.44 39.24 -18.75
N ALA A 63 -15.21 38.83 -17.75
CA ALA A 63 -15.58 37.47 -17.33
C ALA A 63 -16.35 36.69 -18.44
N PRO A 64 -17.12 35.64 -18.10
CA PRO A 64 -16.83 34.37 -17.41
C PRO A 64 -17.14 33.18 -18.35
N GLN A 65 -16.65 31.96 -18.05
CA GLN A 65 -17.34 30.68 -18.36
C GLN A 65 -16.53 29.47 -17.86
N THR A 66 -16.99 28.76 -16.83
CA THR A 66 -17.86 27.55 -16.82
C THR A 66 -17.10 26.23 -16.85
N SER A 67 -17.40 25.43 -15.82
CA SER A 67 -17.53 23.97 -15.79
C SER A 67 -16.37 23.06 -16.20
N THR A 68 -16.21 22.04 -15.35
CA THR A 68 -16.02 20.59 -15.64
C THR A 68 -14.84 20.08 -14.80
N THR A 69 -15.09 19.76 -13.54
CA THR A 69 -15.31 18.39 -12.99
C THR A 69 -14.19 17.39 -13.25
N ALA A 70 -13.73 16.84 -12.12
CA ALA A 70 -13.17 15.50 -11.89
C ALA A 70 -11.76 15.25 -12.48
N ALA A 71 -10.74 14.94 -11.65
CA ALA A 71 -10.63 13.73 -10.80
C ALA A 71 -10.76 12.47 -11.70
N VAL A 72 -9.91 11.46 -11.67
CA VAL A 72 -9.11 10.85 -10.60
C VAL A 72 -8.02 10.01 -11.29
N ALA A 73 -6.83 10.02 -10.68
CA ALA A 73 -5.85 8.96 -10.47
C ALA A 73 -5.67 7.73 -11.40
N GLU A 74 -4.44 7.21 -11.23
CA GLU A 74 -4.12 5.81 -11.00
C GLU A 74 -3.74 4.97 -12.21
N ILE A 75 -2.45 4.70 -12.34
CA ILE A 75 -1.90 3.55 -13.06
C ILE A 75 -0.64 3.12 -12.25
N SER A 76 -0.66 1.95 -11.59
CA SER A 76 -0.29 0.63 -12.16
C SER A 76 1.23 0.52 -12.32
N ALA A 77 1.92 -0.59 -12.14
CA ALA A 77 1.71 -1.94 -11.64
C ALA A 77 3.14 -2.55 -11.66
N GLU A 78 3.35 -3.64 -10.95
CA GLU A 78 4.43 -4.57 -11.32
C GLU A 78 3.79 -5.84 -11.89
N PRO A 79 4.34 -6.41 -12.97
CA PRO A 79 3.71 -7.48 -13.72
C PRO A 79 4.14 -8.88 -13.25
N ALA A 80 3.26 -9.83 -13.57
CA ALA A 80 3.46 -11.27 -13.47
C ALA A 80 4.08 -11.85 -14.77
N PRO A 81 4.52 -13.13 -14.75
CA PRO A 81 5.66 -13.65 -15.50
C PRO A 81 5.30 -14.60 -16.65
N GLU A 82 6.30 -14.95 -17.46
CA GLU A 82 6.37 -16.13 -18.35
C GLU A 82 7.87 -16.44 -18.66
N PRO A 83 8.24 -17.57 -19.29
CA PRO A 83 7.95 -18.96 -18.95
C PRO A 83 9.21 -19.87 -19.05
N GLU A 84 8.94 -21.17 -18.93
CA GLU A 84 9.78 -22.37 -18.80
C GLU A 84 10.92 -22.56 -19.82
N THR A 85 11.98 -23.26 -19.39
CA THR A 85 12.91 -23.93 -20.32
C THR A 85 13.37 -25.26 -19.71
N GLU A 86 13.12 -26.33 -20.45
CA GLU A 86 13.54 -27.70 -20.18
C GLU A 86 15.07 -27.84 -20.34
N THR A 87 15.74 -28.55 -19.45
CA THR A 87 16.98 -29.24 -19.82
C THR A 87 17.11 -30.56 -19.07
N GLU A 88 17.09 -31.60 -19.87
CA GLU A 88 17.37 -33.00 -19.61
C GLU A 88 18.86 -33.16 -19.21
N THR A 89 19.17 -33.85 -18.11
CA THR A 89 20.48 -34.49 -17.93
C THR A 89 20.33 -35.75 -17.08
N GLU A 90 20.51 -36.86 -17.78
CA GLU A 90 20.73 -38.22 -17.32
C GLU A 90 22.13 -38.35 -16.69
N VAL A 91 22.24 -38.84 -15.45
CA VAL A 91 23.36 -39.69 -15.01
C VAL A 91 22.84 -40.73 -14.02
N ALA A 92 23.17 -41.97 -14.33
CA ALA A 92 22.82 -43.19 -13.63
C ALA A 92 23.60 -43.43 -12.33
N ALA A 93 23.07 -44.42 -11.60
CA ALA A 93 23.80 -45.46 -10.86
C ALA A 93 24.10 -45.26 -9.36
N ALA A 94 23.32 -46.02 -8.58
CA ALA A 94 23.78 -47.14 -7.75
C ALA A 94 23.91 -46.94 -6.23
N ALA A 95 23.36 -47.97 -5.57
CA ALA A 95 23.74 -48.57 -4.29
C ALA A 95 23.20 -47.94 -2.99
N ALA A 96 22.11 -48.53 -2.52
CA ALA A 96 21.89 -48.80 -1.10
C ALA A 96 23.07 -49.63 -0.53
N PRO A 97 23.42 -49.43 0.75
CA PRO A 97 22.90 -50.39 1.73
C PRO A 97 22.47 -49.76 3.06
N GLU A 98 21.48 -50.38 3.69
CA GLU A 98 21.22 -50.27 5.14
C GLU A 98 22.45 -50.73 5.94
N PRO A 99 22.66 -50.15 7.13
CA PRO A 99 22.60 -51.05 8.29
C PRO A 99 21.80 -50.47 9.46
N ALA A 100 21.05 -51.37 10.07
CA ALA A 100 20.47 -51.25 11.40
C ALA A 100 21.55 -50.95 12.46
N ALA A 101 21.27 -50.01 13.34
CA ALA A 101 21.77 -50.01 14.71
C ALA A 101 20.74 -49.33 15.61
N ALA A 102 20.04 -50.17 16.37
CA ALA A 102 19.26 -49.79 17.52
C ALA A 102 20.17 -49.18 18.59
N VAL A 103 19.77 -48.04 19.16
CA VAL A 103 20.03 -47.74 20.57
C VAL A 103 18.76 -47.09 21.13
N GLU A 104 18.04 -47.88 21.92
CA GLU A 104 17.08 -47.40 22.90
C GLU A 104 17.78 -46.48 23.90
N ALA A 105 17.23 -45.29 24.13
CA ALA A 105 17.40 -44.57 25.38
C ALA A 105 16.14 -43.74 25.63
N ALA A 106 15.18 -44.36 26.31
CA ALA A 106 14.09 -43.68 27.00
C ALA A 106 14.64 -42.96 28.27
N PRO A 107 13.87 -42.03 28.84
CA PRO A 107 14.37 -40.77 29.42
C PRO A 107 14.76 -40.89 30.90
N GLU A 108 15.73 -40.07 31.33
CA GLU A 108 15.93 -39.75 32.75
C GLU A 108 15.56 -38.28 33.05
N PRO A 109 15.01 -38.01 34.25
CA PRO A 109 14.20 -36.84 34.55
C PRO A 109 14.99 -35.60 35.01
N MET A 110 14.26 -34.48 34.97
CA MET A 110 14.57 -33.11 35.38
C MET A 110 15.45 -32.94 36.63
N PRO A 111 16.24 -31.87 36.66
CA PRO A 111 16.21 -30.94 37.78
C PRO A 111 15.41 -29.69 37.40
N GLU A 112 14.33 -29.44 38.15
CA GLU A 112 13.68 -28.13 38.26
C GLU A 112 14.72 -27.10 38.75
N PRO A 113 14.97 -26.00 38.01
CA PRO A 113 15.51 -24.80 38.61
C PRO A 113 14.37 -23.97 39.21
N GLU A 114 14.59 -23.66 40.48
CA GLU A 114 13.79 -22.86 41.40
C GLU A 114 13.26 -21.52 40.85
N PRO A 115 12.16 -21.01 41.42
CA PRO A 115 11.53 -19.77 41.01
C PRO A 115 12.45 -18.58 41.29
N ALA A 116 12.92 -17.93 40.23
CA ALA A 116 13.57 -16.62 40.34
C ALA A 116 12.50 -15.52 40.47
N PRO A 117 12.75 -14.52 41.33
CA PRO A 117 11.76 -13.61 41.91
C PRO A 117 11.26 -12.55 40.93
N ASP A 118 9.98 -12.19 41.13
CA ASP A 118 9.38 -10.85 41.02
C ASP A 118 10.21 -9.85 40.19
N ALA A 119 10.07 -9.93 38.87
CA ALA A 119 10.44 -8.83 38.00
C ALA A 119 9.35 -7.77 38.13
N GLU A 120 9.73 -6.67 38.78
CA GLU A 120 9.00 -5.43 38.94
C GLU A 120 8.20 -5.05 37.69
N PRO A 121 7.01 -4.43 37.84
CA PRO A 121 6.18 -4.03 36.73
C PRO A 121 6.97 -3.09 35.82
N ALA A 122 7.21 -3.54 34.59
CA ALA A 122 7.69 -2.69 33.52
C ALA A 122 6.79 -1.44 33.47
N PRO A 123 7.37 -0.23 33.40
CA PRO A 123 6.59 0.99 33.37
C PRO A 123 5.64 0.94 32.17
N GLU A 124 4.35 1.06 32.45
CA GLU A 124 3.32 1.34 31.45
C GLU A 124 3.80 2.53 30.61
N VAL A 125 4.24 2.24 29.38
CA VAL A 125 4.37 3.26 28.35
C VAL A 125 2.95 3.67 28.02
N LYS A 126 2.49 4.66 28.78
CA LYS A 126 1.31 5.45 28.53
C LYS A 126 1.43 5.93 27.09
N ALA A 127 0.69 5.30 26.19
CA ALA A 127 0.45 5.85 24.87
C ALA A 127 -0.27 7.18 25.07
N GLU A 128 0.49 8.25 25.14
CA GLU A 128 -0.06 9.60 25.03
C GLU A 128 -0.76 9.69 23.68
N PRO A 129 -2.04 10.07 23.64
CA PRO A 129 -2.67 10.46 22.39
C PRO A 129 -2.04 11.79 21.99
N ALA A 130 -1.00 11.74 21.18
CA ALA A 130 -0.44 12.92 20.54
C ALA A 130 -1.49 13.44 19.55
N ALA A 131 -2.32 14.35 20.02
CA ALA A 131 -3.18 15.16 19.18
C ALA A 131 -2.31 15.81 18.09
N ALA A 132 -2.57 15.46 16.84
CA ALA A 132 -1.91 15.97 15.64
C ALA A 132 -2.25 17.46 15.40
N ALA A 133 -1.70 18.34 16.23
CA ALA A 133 -1.69 19.77 15.99
C ALA A 133 -0.22 20.23 15.96
N GLY A 134 0.32 20.43 14.76
CA GLY A 134 1.67 20.97 14.55
C GLY A 134 2.77 19.93 14.39
N VAL A 135 2.56 18.90 13.58
CA VAL A 135 3.66 18.00 13.18
C VAL A 135 4.63 18.78 12.29
N ASP A 136 5.91 18.84 12.67
CA ASP A 136 6.97 19.35 11.79
C ASP A 136 7.17 18.38 10.62
N LEU A 137 6.75 18.81 9.44
CA LEU A 137 6.83 18.06 8.17
C LEU A 137 7.88 18.67 7.22
N SER A 138 8.88 19.39 7.73
CA SER A 138 9.96 19.97 6.91
C SER A 138 10.78 18.93 6.13
N TRP A 139 10.83 17.69 6.61
CA TRP A 139 11.46 16.53 5.95
C TRP A 139 10.53 15.82 4.94
N ALA A 140 9.23 16.10 4.99
CA ALA A 140 8.23 15.40 4.20
C ALA A 140 8.22 15.89 2.75
N ASN A 141 7.91 14.98 1.83
CA ASN A 141 7.71 15.33 0.44
C ASN A 141 6.38 16.08 0.25
N PRO A 142 6.19 16.77 -0.88
CA PRO A 142 4.95 17.51 -1.12
C PRO A 142 3.67 16.67 -1.05
N GLN A 143 3.77 15.36 -1.34
CA GLN A 143 2.62 14.45 -1.31
C GLN A 143 2.16 14.15 0.12
N LEU A 144 3.09 13.86 1.02
CA LEU A 144 2.80 13.63 2.43
C LEU A 144 2.31 14.92 3.11
N THR A 145 2.94 16.06 2.81
CA THR A 145 2.50 17.37 3.32
C THR A 145 1.08 17.70 2.87
N GLN A 146 0.75 17.46 1.60
CA GLN A 146 -0.61 17.64 1.11
C GLN A 146 -1.60 16.68 1.78
N ALA A 147 -1.26 15.39 1.89
CA ALA A 147 -2.14 14.40 2.52
C ALA A 147 -2.42 14.71 4.01
N MET A 148 -1.43 15.23 4.73
CA MET A 148 -1.61 15.70 6.10
C MET A 148 -2.47 16.97 6.17
N SER A 149 -2.27 17.91 5.26
CA SER A 149 -3.14 19.10 5.14
C SER A 149 -4.60 18.70 4.88
N ASP A 150 -4.83 17.75 3.99
CA ASP A 150 -6.17 17.21 3.71
C ASP A 150 -6.78 16.52 4.94
N TYR A 151 -5.96 15.82 5.72
CA TYR A 151 -6.38 15.15 6.96
C TYR A 151 -6.78 16.17 8.05
N GLU A 152 -6.01 17.24 8.21
CA GLU A 152 -6.30 18.32 9.16
C GLU A 152 -7.53 19.14 8.73
N ALA A 153 -7.71 19.37 7.43
CA ALA A 153 -8.85 20.09 6.86
C ALA A 153 -10.14 19.25 6.81
N ALA A 154 -10.06 17.93 6.98
CA ALA A 154 -11.20 17.04 6.83
C ALA A 154 -12.24 17.25 7.95
N THR A 155 -13.47 17.57 7.53
CA THR A 155 -14.59 17.88 8.42
C THR A 155 -15.50 16.69 8.71
N SER A 156 -15.41 15.62 7.93
CA SER A 156 -16.18 14.38 8.11
C SER A 156 -15.28 13.18 8.38
N VAL A 157 -15.83 12.15 9.04
CA VAL A 157 -15.07 10.93 9.37
C VAL A 157 -14.66 10.18 8.10
N GLN A 158 -15.50 10.21 7.07
CA GLN A 158 -15.23 9.65 5.75
C GLN A 158 -14.01 10.33 5.09
N LEU A 159 -13.99 11.67 5.09
CA LEU A 159 -12.86 12.42 4.54
C LEU A 159 -11.59 12.24 5.38
N LYS A 160 -11.71 12.21 6.71
CA LYS A 160 -10.57 11.90 7.60
C LYS A 160 -9.97 10.54 7.31
N HIS A 161 -10.80 9.50 7.19
CA HIS A 161 -10.34 8.17 6.84
C HIS A 161 -9.65 8.15 5.47
N GLN A 162 -10.25 8.78 4.46
CA GLN A 162 -9.67 8.85 3.12
C GLN A 162 -8.32 9.58 3.10
N ALA A 163 -8.22 10.73 3.75
CA ALA A 163 -6.98 11.49 3.85
C ALA A 163 -5.90 10.69 4.60
N LEU A 164 -6.27 10.02 5.70
CA LEU A 164 -5.35 9.20 6.47
C LEU A 164 -4.84 7.98 5.68
N LEU A 165 -5.66 7.38 4.81
CA LEU A 165 -5.18 6.38 3.85
C LEU A 165 -4.15 6.96 2.87
N GLY A 166 -4.29 8.22 2.46
CA GLY A 166 -3.30 8.93 1.66
C GLY A 166 -1.96 9.08 2.39
N VAL A 167 -2.01 9.52 3.66
CA VAL A 167 -0.85 9.66 4.54
C VAL A 167 -0.13 8.31 4.71
N LEU A 168 -0.87 7.26 5.08
CA LEU A 168 -0.32 5.91 5.24
C LEU A 168 0.24 5.36 3.94
N GLY A 169 -0.44 5.62 2.82
CA GLY A 169 0.01 5.21 1.50
C GLY A 169 1.36 5.81 1.14
N GLU A 170 1.60 7.07 1.47
CA GLU A 170 2.88 7.72 1.19
C GLU A 170 3.99 7.23 2.13
N CYS A 171 3.69 7.08 3.42
CA CYS A 171 4.62 6.49 4.38
C CYS A 171 5.03 5.07 3.98
N TYR A 172 4.07 4.26 3.50
CA TYR A 172 4.31 2.89 3.06
C TYR A 172 5.24 2.80 1.83
N LYS A 173 5.08 3.69 0.85
CA LYS A 173 5.97 3.76 -0.32
C LYS A 173 7.40 4.10 0.10
N GLN A 174 7.53 5.04 1.04
CA GLN A 174 8.81 5.56 1.51
C GLN A 174 9.35 4.85 2.77
N ARG A 175 8.80 3.68 3.14
CA ARG A 175 9.10 2.97 4.40
C ARG A 175 10.56 2.57 4.63
N LYS A 176 11.44 2.74 3.63
CA LYS A 176 12.89 2.54 3.77
C LYS A 176 13.60 3.75 4.35
N GLN A 177 12.94 4.91 4.38
CA GLN A 177 13.40 6.12 5.05
C GLN A 177 12.85 6.12 6.48
N ALA A 178 13.73 6.35 7.45
CA ALA A 178 13.39 6.22 8.87
C ALA A 178 12.29 7.20 9.31
N ASP A 179 12.29 8.43 8.78
CA ASP A 179 11.30 9.44 9.14
C ASP A 179 9.88 9.01 8.73
N TYR A 180 9.71 8.58 7.47
CA TYR A 180 8.42 8.08 6.96
C TYR A 180 7.97 6.81 7.67
N LEU A 181 8.90 5.88 7.93
CA LEU A 181 8.61 4.62 8.62
C LEU A 181 8.07 4.89 10.02
N ASN A 182 8.79 5.67 10.82
CA ASN A 182 8.42 5.96 12.20
C ASN A 182 7.17 6.84 12.29
N PHE A 183 7.07 7.85 11.42
CA PHE A 183 5.89 8.71 11.36
C PHE A 183 4.64 7.88 11.03
N GLY A 184 4.67 7.07 9.96
CA GLY A 184 3.55 6.23 9.58
C GLY A 184 3.19 5.18 10.64
N ALA A 185 4.18 4.58 11.31
CA ALA A 185 3.95 3.63 12.40
C ALA A 185 3.27 4.26 13.61
N ASN A 186 3.49 5.55 13.88
CA ASN A 186 2.85 6.28 14.99
C ASN A 186 1.37 6.57 14.75
N LEU A 187 0.89 6.51 13.51
CA LEU A 187 -0.51 6.78 13.17
C LEU A 187 -1.46 5.61 13.48
N ALA A 188 -0.97 4.53 14.10
CA ALA A 188 -1.74 3.32 14.28
C ALA A 188 -3.02 3.53 15.09
N THR A 189 -2.89 4.18 16.23
CA THR A 189 -4.01 4.50 17.12
C THR A 189 -5.04 5.39 16.42
N ASP A 190 -4.57 6.46 15.76
CA ASP A 190 -5.44 7.41 15.07
C ASP A 190 -6.23 6.73 13.94
N TYR A 191 -5.57 5.86 13.18
CA TYR A 191 -6.21 5.12 12.10
C TYR A 191 -7.31 4.19 12.61
N VAL A 192 -7.03 3.40 13.65
CA VAL A 192 -8.03 2.50 14.25
C VAL A 192 -9.23 3.27 14.80
N GLN A 193 -8.99 4.41 15.46
CA GLN A 193 -10.07 5.25 15.99
C GLN A 193 -10.96 5.80 14.87
N VAL A 194 -10.35 6.40 13.84
CA VAL A 194 -11.08 6.94 12.68
C VAL A 194 -11.85 5.85 11.96
N PHE A 195 -11.24 4.68 11.75
CA PHE A 195 -11.88 3.54 11.09
C PHE A 195 -13.06 2.98 11.91
N THR A 196 -12.90 2.84 13.22
CA THR A 196 -13.96 2.37 14.10
C THR A 196 -15.15 3.32 14.09
N GLU A 197 -14.90 4.63 14.13
CA GLU A 197 -15.94 5.64 14.03
C GLU A 197 -16.63 5.61 12.66
N LEU A 198 -15.86 5.41 11.59
CA LEU A 198 -16.39 5.25 10.23
C LEU A 198 -17.39 4.09 10.15
N GLN A 199 -17.05 2.93 10.73
CA GLN A 199 -17.94 1.77 10.73
C GLN A 199 -19.22 2.01 11.52
N LYS A 200 -19.15 2.77 12.63
CA LYS A 200 -20.35 3.15 13.41
C LYS A 200 -21.28 4.06 12.63
N GLN A 201 -20.73 5.03 11.89
CA GLN A 201 -21.53 5.98 11.11
C GLN A 201 -22.08 5.38 9.81
N MET A 202 -21.39 4.38 9.26
CA MET A 202 -21.77 3.73 8.00
C MET A 202 -21.78 2.20 8.16
N PRO A 203 -22.69 1.66 8.99
CA PRO A 203 -22.78 0.22 9.17
C PRO A 203 -23.18 -0.45 7.86
N GLY A 204 -22.51 -1.56 7.53
CA GLY A 204 -22.78 -2.35 6.32
C GLY A 204 -22.10 -1.84 5.04
N VAL A 205 -21.37 -0.71 5.09
CA VAL A 205 -20.49 -0.32 3.98
C VAL A 205 -19.18 -1.09 4.10
N GLU A 206 -18.94 -1.98 3.14
CA GLU A 206 -17.70 -2.75 3.06
C GLU A 206 -16.49 -1.82 2.89
N GLN A 207 -15.56 -1.90 3.83
CA GLN A 207 -14.30 -1.16 3.79
C GLN A 207 -13.16 -2.08 3.36
N LYS A 208 -12.18 -1.53 2.64
CA LYS A 208 -10.99 -2.28 2.26
C LYS A 208 -9.99 -2.32 3.42
N GLY A 209 -9.32 -3.45 3.62
CA GLY A 209 -8.26 -3.62 4.63
C GLY A 209 -6.91 -2.96 4.28
N GLN A 210 -6.85 -2.11 3.25
CA GLN A 210 -5.59 -1.55 2.75
C GLN A 210 -4.83 -0.75 3.81
N GLY A 211 -5.51 0.10 4.59
CA GLY A 211 -4.85 0.90 5.64
C GLY A 211 -4.26 0.01 6.74
N PHE A 212 -5.02 -0.98 7.22
CA PHE A 212 -4.53 -2.00 8.16
C PHE A 212 -3.30 -2.74 7.60
N MET A 213 -3.34 -3.14 6.33
CA MET A 213 -2.21 -3.84 5.68
C MET A 213 -0.95 -2.96 5.59
N GLN A 214 -1.09 -1.69 5.17
CA GLN A 214 0.03 -0.76 5.05
C GLN A 214 0.65 -0.50 6.42
N LEU A 215 -0.19 -0.21 7.41
CA LEU A 215 0.21 0.11 8.76
C LEU A 215 0.83 -1.10 9.48
N ALA A 216 0.28 -2.31 9.32
CA ALA A 216 0.91 -3.53 9.85
C ALA A 216 2.31 -3.76 9.27
N THR A 217 2.53 -3.39 8.00
CA THR A 217 3.86 -3.46 7.38
C THR A 217 4.82 -2.43 7.98
N LEU A 218 4.36 -1.19 8.19
CA LEU A 218 5.15 -0.14 8.83
C LEU A 218 5.52 -0.48 10.28
N LEU A 219 4.57 -1.03 11.06
CA LEU A 219 4.81 -1.48 12.43
C LEU A 219 5.81 -2.64 12.46
N ASN A 220 5.69 -3.61 11.54
CA ASN A 220 6.65 -4.69 11.43
C ASN A 220 8.06 -4.20 11.05
N ASP A 221 8.17 -3.33 10.04
CA ASP A 221 9.46 -2.80 9.58
C ASP A 221 10.12 -1.89 10.66
N SER A 222 9.34 -1.29 11.56
CA SER A 222 9.83 -0.52 12.72
C SER A 222 10.07 -1.35 13.99
N GLY A 223 9.91 -2.68 13.93
CA GLY A 223 10.13 -3.58 15.06
C GLY A 223 9.02 -3.60 16.12
N ARG A 224 7.90 -2.92 15.86
CA ARG A 224 6.73 -2.87 16.76
C ARG A 224 5.81 -4.06 16.50
N PHE A 225 6.35 -5.26 16.68
CA PHE A 225 5.70 -6.51 16.26
C PHE A 225 4.37 -6.77 16.97
N ASP A 226 4.29 -6.51 18.27
CA ASP A 226 3.06 -6.74 19.05
C ASP A 226 1.92 -5.86 18.58
N THR A 227 2.17 -4.56 18.42
CA THR A 227 1.20 -3.62 17.85
C THR A 227 0.79 -4.01 16.43
N ALA A 228 1.72 -4.53 15.62
CA ALA A 228 1.41 -5.00 14.27
C ALA A 228 0.48 -6.23 14.28
N ILE A 229 0.68 -7.16 15.22
CA ILE A 229 -0.16 -8.35 15.39
C ILE A 229 -1.56 -7.95 15.86
N GLU A 230 -1.65 -7.11 16.90
CA GLU A 230 -2.93 -6.60 17.42
C GLU A 230 -3.73 -5.89 16.33
N LEU A 231 -3.07 -5.06 15.52
CA LEU A 231 -3.70 -4.38 14.40
C LEU A 231 -4.26 -5.36 13.36
N CYS A 232 -3.51 -6.42 13.02
CA CYS A 232 -4.00 -7.46 12.12
C CYS A 232 -5.20 -8.22 12.71
N GLN A 233 -5.17 -8.50 14.02
CA GLN A 233 -6.29 -9.15 14.71
C GLN A 233 -7.55 -8.27 14.71
N GLN A 234 -7.40 -6.96 14.93
CA GLN A 234 -8.52 -6.02 14.81
C GLN A 234 -9.09 -6.01 13.38
N ALA A 235 -8.23 -6.03 12.35
CA ALA A 235 -8.69 -6.11 10.97
C ALA A 235 -9.55 -7.37 10.73
N LEU A 236 -9.17 -8.52 11.29
CA LEU A 236 -9.94 -9.76 11.24
C LEU A 236 -11.28 -9.66 11.98
N GLN A 237 -11.32 -8.99 13.14
CA GLN A 237 -12.58 -8.74 13.87
C GLN A 237 -13.56 -7.90 13.05
N HIS A 238 -13.03 -6.99 12.22
CA HIS A 238 -13.81 -6.20 11.27
C HIS A 238 -14.16 -6.95 9.97
N GLY A 239 -13.74 -8.20 9.81
CA GLY A 239 -13.99 -9.01 8.60
C GLY A 239 -13.20 -8.54 7.38
N LEU A 240 -12.07 -7.86 7.58
CA LEU A 240 -11.25 -7.30 6.50
C LEU A 240 -10.28 -8.34 5.93
N SER A 241 -9.95 -8.19 4.64
CA SER A 241 -8.85 -8.90 4.00
C SER A 241 -7.72 -7.94 3.63
N ASP A 242 -6.48 -8.43 3.69
CA ASP A 242 -5.27 -7.70 3.34
C ASP A 242 -4.94 -7.75 1.83
N GLY A 243 -5.79 -8.41 1.03
CA GLY A 243 -5.63 -8.57 -0.40
C GLY A 243 -4.70 -9.72 -0.83
N THR A 244 -4.09 -10.44 0.12
CA THR A 244 -3.30 -11.65 -0.16
C THR A 244 -4.14 -12.92 -0.05
N VAL A 245 -3.66 -14.03 -0.63
CA VAL A 245 -4.32 -15.34 -0.57
C VAL A 245 -4.54 -15.81 0.87
N THR A 246 -3.60 -15.52 1.77
CA THR A 246 -3.63 -15.95 3.17
C THR A 246 -4.30 -14.94 4.11
N GLY A 247 -4.68 -13.77 3.61
CA GLY A 247 -5.23 -12.70 4.44
C GLY A 247 -4.30 -12.21 5.57
N PHE A 248 -4.91 -11.61 6.58
CA PHE A 248 -4.22 -11.11 7.78
C PHE A 248 -3.68 -12.24 8.66
N GLU A 249 -4.27 -13.44 8.63
CA GLU A 249 -3.79 -14.61 9.35
C GLU A 249 -2.37 -14.99 8.92
N GLY A 250 -2.14 -15.07 7.61
CA GLY A 250 -0.80 -15.33 7.08
C GLY A 250 0.18 -14.20 7.38
N ARG A 251 -0.30 -12.96 7.50
CA ARG A 251 0.52 -11.81 7.90
C ARG A 251 0.95 -11.90 9.36
N ILE A 252 0.03 -12.22 10.28
CA ILE A 252 0.32 -12.44 11.71
C ILE A 252 1.44 -13.48 11.85
N ALA A 253 1.31 -14.63 11.19
CA ALA A 253 2.32 -15.69 11.26
C ALA A 253 3.71 -15.25 10.75
N ARG A 254 3.78 -14.33 9.77
CA ARG A 254 5.05 -13.77 9.29
C ARG A 254 5.65 -12.78 10.28
N ILE A 255 4.81 -11.94 10.90
CA ILE A 255 5.23 -10.97 11.91
C ILE A 255 5.74 -11.69 13.16
N GLU A 256 5.06 -12.75 13.62
CA GLU A 256 5.51 -13.57 14.75
C GLU A 256 6.90 -14.18 14.49
N LYS A 257 7.14 -14.71 13.28
CA LYS A 257 8.46 -15.21 12.88
C LYS A 257 9.52 -14.11 12.89
N ALA A 258 9.17 -12.91 12.41
CA ALA A 258 10.07 -11.75 12.44
C ALA A 258 10.40 -11.34 13.88
N LYS A 259 9.40 -11.32 14.78
CA LYS A 259 9.57 -11.06 16.21
C LYS A 259 10.53 -12.05 16.87
N LEU A 260 10.33 -13.36 16.63
CA LEU A 260 11.21 -14.40 17.16
C LEU A 260 12.64 -14.26 16.65
N LYS A 261 12.81 -13.92 15.37
CA LYS A 261 14.13 -13.69 14.78
C LYS A 261 14.83 -12.46 15.36
N ALA A 262 14.09 -11.40 15.67
CA ALA A 262 14.64 -10.18 16.25
C ALA A 262 15.02 -10.33 17.74
N ALA A 263 14.50 -11.35 18.41
CA ALA A 263 14.82 -11.67 19.81
C ALA A 263 16.04 -12.60 19.97
N GLN A 264 16.61 -13.09 18.87
CA GLN A 264 17.82 -13.93 18.82
C GLN A 264 19.05 -13.08 18.50
#